data_AF-A0A2S5DC57-F1
#
_entry.id   AF-A0A2S5DC57-F1
#
_cell.length_a   1.000
_cell.length_b   1.000
_cell.length_c   1.000
_cell.angle_alpha   90.00
_cell.angle_beta   90.00
_cell.angle_gamma   90.00
#
_symmetry.space_group_name_H-M   'P 1'
#
loop_
_entity.id
_entity.type
_entity.pdbx_description
1 polymer ?
#
loop_
_entity_poly.entity_id
_entity_poly.type
_entity_poly.pdbx_seq_one_letter_code
_entity_poly.pdbx_strand_id
1 'polypeptide(L)'
;MEIDFHYYATYLAAGLAGYSTAPAGEGQLSDAAIIAHAAQYVDDLDESRVLDDDGCFRIQSRDFTPVATVQTNGQIGKMEIGVGEWPAERLKKLRRIWSAFHFLPGNYGNNPERLPYGDPAVLRSGGEDYARIGEEFQLLCRPNSLLVDKMVHDLARHAREPYFLHLLGLRMHVLADTWAHMNYAGTPSCYVNDAQPFVWDNAKRAPIPFAPFSATPSTFTPRSVAYLGHGRMGHLPDCPWLVYTYQPLWSDAPITKNNPADYLMAFRQLVAVLSWARKGAFEPSFSPRGAPELSKEVETQLMALLTRPFDINGSDMPARLQTWAKAIPSFQANGVALTPAPDYQAERWPQAFRQNPGQNSDHYRFSQAAALHLELVAGEVKAATGIDFVPAASMSAPPPTLVWGSASARQRVKLLSQEKSPRGLGAFAARAIDKQYYPKLTNAPQPFSLLLQPGKSDIRNGDLVQVLSEEPELAYYRVLGQWKTGLYYYTQRKEWAPQSWIVRSADPAMQDGAPIAEGSAVTLQNLASQAYLGWSPDSADIITRAAGHAGNVWLLQPVV
;
A
#
# COMPACT_ATOMS: atom_id res chain seq x y z
N MET A 1 7.15 -14.82 1.53
CA MET A 1 6.85 -16.28 1.44
C MET A 1 6.60 -16.67 -0.01
N GLU A 2 6.38 -17.94 -0.34
CA GLU A 2 6.16 -18.38 -1.73
C GLU A 2 4.69 -18.76 -1.99
N ILE A 3 4.34 -18.96 -3.28
CA ILE A 3 2.97 -19.25 -3.75
C ILE A 3 2.33 -20.43 -3.03
N ASP A 4 3.12 -21.41 -2.60
CA ASP A 4 2.61 -22.57 -1.86
C ASP A 4 1.95 -22.18 -0.53
N PHE A 5 2.48 -21.22 0.21
CA PHE A 5 1.87 -20.77 1.45
C PHE A 5 0.88 -19.62 1.24
N HIS A 6 1.28 -18.56 0.54
CA HIS A 6 0.44 -17.37 0.36
C HIS A 6 -0.87 -17.68 -0.38
N TYR A 7 -0.83 -18.57 -1.38
CA TYR A 7 -2.02 -19.00 -2.11
C TYR A 7 -2.63 -20.27 -1.52
N TYR A 8 -1.93 -21.41 -1.59
CA TYR A 8 -2.55 -22.72 -1.30
C TYR A 8 -2.84 -22.93 0.19
N ALA A 9 -1.94 -22.54 1.09
CA ALA A 9 -2.21 -22.63 2.52
C ALA A 9 -3.33 -21.66 2.95
N THR A 10 -3.40 -20.46 2.38
CA THR A 10 -4.51 -19.52 2.61
C THR A 10 -5.85 -20.09 2.11
N TYR A 11 -5.88 -20.72 0.93
CA TYR A 11 -7.08 -21.38 0.41
C TYR A 11 -7.56 -22.47 1.38
N LEU A 12 -6.62 -23.32 1.83
CA LEU A 12 -6.89 -24.38 2.79
C LEU A 12 -7.43 -23.80 4.11
N ALA A 13 -6.79 -22.75 4.64
CA ALA A 13 -7.22 -22.09 5.87
C ALA A 13 -8.63 -21.49 5.75
N ALA A 14 -8.97 -20.88 4.61
CA ALA A 14 -10.30 -20.35 4.32
C ALA A 14 -11.35 -21.47 4.24
N GLY A 15 -11.03 -22.59 3.59
CA GLY A 15 -11.90 -23.77 3.54
C GLY A 15 -12.16 -24.35 4.93
N LEU A 16 -11.11 -24.51 5.75
CA LEU A 16 -11.24 -24.99 7.14
C LEU A 16 -12.05 -24.02 8.02
N ALA A 17 -11.95 -22.72 7.77
CA ALA A 17 -12.78 -21.70 8.43
C ALA A 17 -14.24 -21.68 7.94
N GLY A 18 -14.58 -22.46 6.92
CA GLY A 18 -15.95 -22.62 6.40
C GLY A 18 -16.35 -21.62 5.31
N TYR A 19 -15.39 -20.96 4.66
CA TYR A 19 -15.66 -20.24 3.41
C TYR A 19 -15.89 -21.23 2.27
N SER A 20 -16.74 -20.88 1.30
CA SER A 20 -17.03 -21.77 0.18
C SER A 20 -15.75 -22.06 -0.60
N THR A 21 -15.44 -23.33 -0.82
CA THR A 21 -14.36 -23.77 -1.69
C THR A 21 -14.85 -24.02 -3.12
N ALA A 22 -16.15 -24.35 -3.27
CA ALA A 22 -16.81 -24.54 -4.56
C ALA A 22 -17.28 -23.19 -5.15
N PRO A 23 -17.08 -22.96 -6.46
CA PRO A 23 -17.55 -21.73 -7.12
C PRO A 23 -19.07 -21.72 -7.24
N ALA A 24 -19.67 -20.53 -7.19
CA ALA A 24 -21.12 -20.35 -7.31
C ALA A 24 -21.65 -20.55 -8.76
N GLY A 25 -20.76 -20.54 -9.75
CA GLY A 25 -21.09 -20.75 -11.15
C GLY A 25 -19.85 -20.91 -12.02
N GLU A 26 -20.06 -21.28 -13.28
CA GLU A 26 -18.97 -21.45 -14.24
C GLU A 26 -18.18 -20.14 -14.45
N GLY A 27 -16.85 -20.22 -14.39
CA GLY A 27 -15.96 -19.07 -14.54
C GLY A 27 -15.78 -18.19 -13.29
N GLN A 28 -16.56 -18.40 -12.22
CA GLN A 28 -16.43 -17.63 -10.97
C GLN A 28 -15.41 -18.25 -10.01
N LEU A 29 -14.79 -17.42 -9.18
CA LEU A 29 -14.00 -17.90 -8.03
C LEU A 29 -14.93 -18.13 -6.84
N SER A 30 -14.63 -19.14 -6.03
CA SER A 30 -15.23 -19.31 -4.72
C SER A 30 -14.67 -18.29 -3.71
N ASP A 31 -15.33 -18.10 -2.57
CA ASP A 31 -14.84 -17.18 -1.54
C ASP A 31 -13.42 -17.53 -1.07
N ALA A 32 -13.14 -18.82 -0.83
CA ALA A 32 -11.80 -19.28 -0.47
C ALA A 32 -10.77 -18.98 -1.56
N ALA A 33 -11.15 -19.09 -2.84
CA ALA A 33 -10.27 -18.74 -3.96
C ALA A 33 -10.05 -17.23 -4.09
N ILE A 34 -11.04 -16.38 -3.80
CA ILE A 34 -10.87 -14.92 -3.79
C ILE A 34 -9.91 -14.50 -2.67
N ILE A 35 -10.09 -15.04 -1.46
CA ILE A 35 -9.22 -14.77 -0.30
C ILE A 35 -7.79 -15.22 -0.61
N ALA A 36 -7.60 -16.44 -1.12
CA ALA A 36 -6.29 -16.97 -1.48
C ALA A 36 -5.62 -16.16 -2.60
N HIS A 37 -6.38 -15.78 -3.64
CA HIS A 37 -5.86 -14.97 -4.73
C HIS A 37 -5.45 -13.59 -4.23
N ALA A 38 -6.24 -12.95 -3.37
CA ALA A 38 -5.88 -11.67 -2.75
C ALA A 38 -4.58 -11.79 -1.95
N ALA A 39 -4.40 -12.86 -1.18
CA ALA A 39 -3.18 -13.07 -0.43
C ALA A 39 -1.96 -13.12 -1.37
N GLN A 40 -1.97 -13.99 -2.37
CA GLN A 40 -0.86 -14.07 -3.34
C GLN A 40 -0.66 -12.78 -4.15
N TYR A 41 -1.75 -12.09 -4.48
CA TYR A 41 -1.69 -10.91 -5.34
C TYR A 41 -0.99 -9.71 -4.66
N VAL A 42 -0.76 -9.76 -3.34
CA VAL A 42 0.13 -8.83 -2.63
C VAL A 42 1.56 -8.89 -3.19
N ASP A 43 2.04 -10.06 -3.59
CA ASP A 43 3.36 -10.25 -4.22
C ASP A 43 3.40 -9.90 -5.71
N ASP A 44 2.26 -9.60 -6.32
CA ASP A 44 2.15 -9.36 -7.76
C ASP A 44 1.71 -7.94 -8.13
N LEU A 45 1.05 -7.19 -7.23
CA LEU A 45 0.59 -5.81 -7.50
C LEU A 45 1.75 -4.78 -7.47
N ASP A 46 2.59 -4.84 -8.49
CA ASP A 46 3.70 -3.91 -8.71
C ASP A 46 3.26 -2.58 -9.38
N GLU A 47 4.18 -1.62 -9.49
CA GLU A 47 3.90 -0.28 -10.05
C GLU A 47 3.27 -0.32 -11.47
N SER A 48 3.60 -1.31 -12.31
CA SER A 48 3.03 -1.47 -13.66
C SER A 48 1.58 -1.96 -13.68
N ARG A 49 1.09 -2.58 -12.60
CA ARG A 49 -0.32 -2.97 -12.42
C ARG A 49 -1.17 -1.86 -11.82
N VAL A 50 -0.51 -0.82 -11.31
CA VAL A 50 -1.13 0.35 -10.67
C VAL A 50 -1.13 1.56 -11.59
N LEU A 51 -0.05 1.74 -12.36
CA LEU A 51 0.15 2.84 -13.30
C LEU A 51 0.18 2.34 -14.75
N ASP A 52 -0.30 3.17 -15.67
CA ASP A 52 -0.05 2.99 -17.10
C ASP A 52 1.32 3.58 -17.52
N ASP A 53 1.66 3.42 -18.80
CA ASP A 53 2.95 3.85 -19.35
C ASP A 53 3.14 5.38 -19.30
N ASP A 54 2.05 6.13 -19.22
CA ASP A 54 2.04 7.59 -19.07
C ASP A 54 2.13 8.04 -17.59
N GLY A 55 2.19 7.11 -16.65
CA GLY A 55 2.22 7.38 -15.20
C GLY A 55 0.86 7.76 -14.61
N CYS A 56 -0.24 7.50 -15.31
CA CYS A 56 -1.59 7.68 -14.79
C CYS A 56 -2.02 6.43 -14.01
N PHE A 57 -2.86 6.61 -13.00
CA PHE A 57 -3.42 5.47 -12.29
C PHE A 57 -4.35 4.67 -13.22
N ARG A 58 -4.17 3.34 -13.28
CA ARG A 58 -5.05 2.46 -14.05
C ARG A 58 -6.46 2.44 -13.47
N ILE A 59 -6.56 2.53 -12.14
CA ILE A 59 -7.83 2.71 -11.43
C ILE A 59 -7.99 4.18 -11.09
N GLN A 60 -9.06 4.77 -11.61
CA GLN A 60 -9.46 6.13 -11.30
C GLN A 60 -10.54 6.05 -10.22
N SER A 61 -10.21 6.43 -8.99
CA SER A 61 -11.12 6.38 -7.85
C SER A 61 -11.18 7.72 -7.13
N ARG A 62 -12.34 8.02 -6.53
CA ARG A 62 -12.50 9.15 -5.61
C ARG A 62 -12.27 8.72 -4.16
N ASP A 63 -12.33 7.44 -3.86
CA ASP A 63 -12.38 7.01 -2.47
C ASP A 63 -11.01 6.63 -1.94
N PHE A 64 -10.09 6.29 -2.85
CA PHE A 64 -8.71 5.90 -2.54
C PHE A 64 -7.76 6.17 -3.72
N THR A 65 -6.46 6.23 -3.44
CA THR A 65 -5.42 6.21 -4.46
C THR A 65 -4.82 4.80 -4.53
N PRO A 66 -4.79 4.14 -5.71
CA PRO A 66 -4.16 2.84 -5.87
C PRO A 66 -2.68 2.84 -5.43
N VAL A 67 -2.25 1.77 -4.77
CA VAL A 67 -0.87 1.62 -4.29
C VAL A 67 -0.29 0.28 -4.74
N ALA A 68 1.00 0.27 -5.07
CA ALA A 68 1.72 -0.98 -5.29
C ALA A 68 2.03 -1.63 -3.94
N THR A 69 1.94 -2.96 -3.89
CA THR A 69 2.22 -3.76 -2.68
C THR A 69 3.55 -4.50 -2.77
N VAL A 70 4.18 -4.52 -3.94
CA VAL A 70 5.49 -5.11 -4.18
C VAL A 70 6.33 -4.24 -5.12
N GLN A 71 7.64 -4.50 -5.17
CA GLN A 71 8.54 -3.95 -6.17
C GLN A 71 9.32 -5.07 -6.86
N THR A 72 9.37 -5.06 -8.19
CA THR A 72 10.18 -5.99 -8.96
C THR A 72 11.68 -5.66 -8.81
N ASN A 73 12.55 -6.65 -9.07
CA ASN A 73 14.00 -6.43 -9.11
C ASN A 73 14.39 -5.29 -10.07
N GLY A 74 13.69 -5.18 -11.21
CA GLY A 74 13.88 -4.07 -12.15
C GLY A 74 13.45 -2.71 -11.59
N GLN A 75 12.37 -2.65 -10.80
CA GLN A 75 11.93 -1.42 -10.13
C GLN A 75 12.91 -1.01 -9.02
N ILE A 76 13.38 -1.96 -8.21
CA ILE A 76 14.40 -1.72 -7.16
C ILE A 76 15.72 -1.27 -7.80
N GLY A 77 16.18 -1.95 -8.86
CA GLY A 77 17.42 -1.62 -9.55
C GLY A 77 17.43 -0.21 -10.17
N LYS A 78 16.27 0.29 -10.61
CA LYS A 78 16.09 1.67 -11.11
C LYS A 78 16.20 2.74 -10.03
N MET A 79 16.09 2.40 -8.75
CA MET A 79 16.18 3.37 -7.65
C MET A 79 17.62 3.76 -7.31
N GLU A 80 18.57 3.41 -8.19
CA GLU A 80 20.01 3.48 -8.03
C GLU A 80 20.45 2.60 -6.84
N ILE A 81 21.23 1.56 -7.14
CA ILE A 81 22.01 0.79 -6.15
C ILE A 81 23.12 1.73 -5.64
N GLY A 82 22.71 2.85 -5.04
CA GLY A 82 23.58 3.91 -4.59
C GLY A 82 24.44 3.36 -3.48
N VAL A 83 25.74 3.49 -3.67
CA VAL A 83 26.80 3.32 -2.65
C VAL A 83 26.71 4.40 -1.55
N GLY A 84 25.50 4.87 -1.21
CA GLY A 84 25.20 6.06 -0.39
C GLY A 84 23.93 5.91 0.47
N GLU A 85 23.64 6.89 1.32
CA GLU A 85 22.39 6.93 2.10
C GLU A 85 21.18 7.30 1.24
N TRP A 86 20.01 6.74 1.55
CA TRP A 86 18.77 7.01 0.83
C TRP A 86 18.21 8.39 1.17
N PRO A 87 17.86 9.23 0.17
CA PRO A 87 17.04 10.40 0.41
C PRO A 87 15.74 10.01 1.13
N ALA A 88 15.33 10.81 2.12
CA ALA A 88 14.18 10.51 2.98
C ALA A 88 12.92 10.11 2.19
N GLU A 89 12.66 10.77 1.07
CA GLU A 89 11.50 10.49 0.20
C GLU A 89 11.56 9.10 -0.48
N ARG A 90 12.75 8.66 -0.91
CA ARG A 90 12.92 7.32 -1.48
C ARG A 90 12.78 6.24 -0.39
N LEU A 91 13.31 6.50 0.81
CA LEU A 91 13.18 5.62 1.97
C LEU A 91 11.71 5.44 2.39
N LYS A 92 10.91 6.52 2.38
CA LYS A 92 9.46 6.45 2.59
C LYS A 92 8.76 5.61 1.51
N LYS A 93 9.13 5.76 0.23
CA LYS A 93 8.60 4.94 -0.87
C LYS A 93 8.91 3.45 -0.70
N LEU A 94 10.06 3.08 -0.13
CA LEU A 94 10.36 1.69 0.21
C LEU A 94 9.50 1.21 1.38
N ARG A 95 9.50 1.95 2.51
CA ARG A 95 8.79 1.56 3.73
C ARG A 95 7.29 1.42 3.53
N ARG A 96 6.65 2.29 2.74
CA ARG A 96 5.21 2.17 2.40
C ARG A 96 4.84 0.91 1.62
N ILE A 97 5.82 0.19 1.07
CA ILE A 97 5.60 -1.09 0.39
C ILE A 97 6.05 -2.21 1.33
N TRP A 98 7.34 -2.25 1.65
CA TRP A 98 7.93 -3.37 2.37
C TRP A 98 7.49 -3.45 3.82
N SER A 99 7.50 -2.33 4.57
CA SER A 99 7.02 -2.35 5.95
C SER A 99 5.50 -2.54 6.02
N ALA A 100 4.75 -2.00 5.06
CA ALA A 100 3.29 -2.10 5.08
C ALA A 100 2.76 -3.50 4.73
N PHE A 101 3.36 -4.18 3.75
CA PHE A 101 2.80 -5.40 3.18
C PHE A 101 3.58 -6.68 3.49
N HIS A 102 4.90 -6.60 3.77
CA HIS A 102 5.78 -7.79 3.88
C HIS A 102 6.52 -7.92 5.22
N PHE A 103 6.74 -6.80 5.91
CA PHE A 103 7.50 -6.74 7.16
C PHE A 103 6.78 -5.87 8.19
N LEU A 104 5.58 -6.31 8.60
CA LEU A 104 4.69 -5.52 9.45
C LEU A 104 5.39 -5.11 10.77
N PRO A 105 5.61 -3.80 11.02
CA PRO A 105 6.31 -3.32 12.20
C PRO A 105 5.67 -3.79 13.50
N GLY A 106 6.47 -4.39 14.38
CA GLY A 106 5.96 -4.94 15.63
C GLY A 106 6.79 -4.65 16.86
N ASN A 107 7.98 -4.06 16.75
CA ASN A 107 8.93 -3.98 17.86
C ASN A 107 8.89 -2.67 18.66
N TYR A 108 7.69 -2.17 18.92
CA TYR A 108 7.45 -0.92 19.64
C TYR A 108 6.32 -1.04 20.65
N GLY A 109 6.19 -0.01 21.50
CA GLY A 109 5.17 0.05 22.55
C GLY A 109 5.34 -1.05 23.61
N ASN A 110 4.25 -1.31 24.33
CA ASN A 110 4.17 -2.39 25.32
C ASN A 110 3.77 -3.71 24.63
N ASN A 111 4.65 -4.23 23.78
CA ASN A 111 4.48 -5.52 23.11
C ASN A 111 5.27 -6.61 23.86
N PRO A 112 4.64 -7.72 24.30
CA PRO A 112 5.36 -8.83 24.93
C PRO A 112 6.37 -9.51 23.99
N GLU A 113 6.17 -9.41 22.67
CA GLU A 113 7.11 -9.91 21.65
C GLU A 113 8.23 -8.91 21.35
N ARG A 114 8.29 -7.78 22.06
CA ARG A 114 9.32 -6.76 21.84
C ARG A 114 10.67 -7.31 22.25
N LEU A 115 11.62 -7.22 21.34
CA LEU A 115 13.01 -7.51 21.58
C LEU A 115 13.74 -6.23 22.00
N PRO A 116 14.62 -6.30 23.02
CA PRO A 116 15.50 -5.20 23.32
C PRO A 116 16.50 -5.03 22.17
N TYR A 117 16.80 -3.79 21.83
CA TYR A 117 17.97 -3.53 20.99
C TYR A 117 19.20 -3.70 21.87
N GLY A 118 20.08 -4.64 21.52
CA GLY A 118 21.33 -4.82 22.25
C GLY A 118 22.30 -3.65 22.01
N ASP A 119 23.42 -3.65 22.74
CA ASP A 119 24.62 -2.88 22.38
C ASP A 119 25.74 -3.84 21.90
N PRO A 120 25.52 -4.61 20.82
CA PRO A 120 26.52 -5.57 20.37
C PRO A 120 27.77 -4.85 19.88
N ALA A 121 28.93 -5.42 20.21
CA ALA A 121 30.24 -4.81 19.97
C ALA A 121 30.48 -4.45 18.50
N VAL A 122 29.82 -5.16 17.57
CA VAL A 122 29.90 -4.91 16.12
C VAL A 122 29.38 -3.53 15.72
N LEU A 123 28.52 -2.90 16.53
CA LEU A 123 27.97 -1.57 16.26
C LEU A 123 28.86 -0.43 16.79
N ARG A 124 29.67 -0.71 17.83
CA ARG A 124 30.50 0.29 18.51
C ARG A 124 31.72 0.72 17.70
N SER A 125 32.11 -0.05 16.69
CA SER A 125 33.29 0.22 15.84
C SER A 125 33.03 1.21 14.69
N GLY A 126 31.76 1.54 14.39
CA GLY A 126 31.38 2.17 13.12
C GLY A 126 31.14 3.69 13.12
N GLY A 127 31.10 4.37 14.28
CA GLY A 127 30.82 5.81 14.34
C GLY A 127 29.38 6.19 13.95
N GLU A 128 28.43 5.27 14.09
CA GLU A 128 27.05 5.41 13.64
C GLU A 128 26.11 5.89 14.74
N ASP A 129 25.01 6.53 14.34
CA ASP A 129 24.02 7.07 15.26
C ASP A 129 23.13 5.96 15.85
N TYR A 130 23.47 5.52 17.06
CA TYR A 130 22.74 4.50 17.80
C TYR A 130 21.26 4.84 18.01
N ALA A 131 20.91 6.14 18.14
CA ALA A 131 19.52 6.55 18.29
C ALA A 131 18.71 6.27 17.01
N ARG A 132 19.26 6.64 15.84
CA ARG A 132 18.66 6.34 14.53
C ARG A 132 18.48 4.83 14.32
N ILE A 133 19.44 4.01 14.73
CA ILE A 133 19.30 2.56 14.61
C ILE A 133 18.21 2.04 15.56
N GLY A 134 18.12 2.59 16.77
CA GLY A 134 17.03 2.31 17.70
C GLY A 134 15.64 2.64 17.13
N GLU A 135 15.51 3.72 16.35
CA GLU A 135 14.30 4.04 15.59
C GLU A 135 14.00 2.98 14.52
N GLU A 136 14.99 2.63 13.70
CA GLU A 136 14.84 1.58 12.67
C GLU A 136 14.48 0.22 13.28
N PHE A 137 15.02 -0.10 14.46
CA PHE A 137 14.77 -1.34 15.18
C PHE A 137 13.33 -1.45 15.72
N GLN A 138 12.62 -0.33 15.89
CA GLN A 138 11.18 -0.37 16.18
C GLN A 138 10.36 -0.95 15.02
N LEU A 139 10.89 -0.88 13.79
CA LEU A 139 10.25 -1.44 12.59
C LEU A 139 10.47 -2.94 12.43
N LEU A 140 11.21 -3.60 13.32
CA LEU A 140 11.43 -5.03 13.29
C LEU A 140 10.08 -5.76 13.29
N CYS A 141 9.88 -6.63 12.30
CA CYS A 141 8.68 -7.42 12.12
C CYS A 141 8.57 -8.43 13.26
N ARG A 142 7.41 -8.44 13.92
CA ARG A 142 7.12 -9.34 15.04
C ARG A 142 5.71 -9.94 14.87
N PRO A 143 5.54 -11.26 15.05
CA PRO A 143 4.21 -11.84 15.18
C PRO A 143 3.56 -11.31 16.46
N ASN A 144 2.23 -11.45 16.57
CA ASN A 144 1.47 -11.11 17.79
C ASN A 144 1.66 -9.68 18.32
N SER A 145 2.08 -8.75 17.45
CA SER A 145 2.36 -7.37 17.81
C SER A 145 1.07 -6.56 18.03
N LEU A 146 1.22 -5.37 18.62
CA LEU A 146 0.13 -4.40 18.74
C LEU A 146 -0.47 -4.04 17.36
N LEU A 147 0.35 -4.04 16.31
CA LEU A 147 -0.13 -3.73 14.96
C LEU A 147 -0.91 -4.88 14.33
N VAL A 148 -0.48 -6.13 14.57
CA VAL A 148 -1.25 -7.32 14.17
C VAL A 148 -2.64 -7.29 14.80
N ASP A 149 -2.70 -6.97 16.10
CA ASP A 149 -3.95 -6.85 16.84
C ASP A 149 -4.89 -5.80 16.23
N LYS A 150 -4.38 -4.60 15.97
CA LYS A 150 -5.14 -3.52 15.32
C LYS A 150 -5.59 -3.88 13.91
N MET A 151 -4.70 -4.47 13.11
CA MET A 151 -4.98 -4.93 11.74
C MET A 151 -6.12 -5.95 11.69
N VAL A 152 -6.11 -6.93 12.61
CA VAL A 152 -7.16 -7.95 12.67
C VAL A 152 -8.48 -7.35 13.15
N HIS A 153 -8.48 -6.57 14.23
CA HIS A 153 -9.71 -5.97 14.76
C HIS A 153 -10.36 -4.99 13.79
N ASP A 154 -9.57 -4.29 13.00
CA ASP A 154 -10.07 -3.37 11.99
C ASP A 154 -10.92 -4.07 10.90
N LEU A 155 -10.77 -5.38 10.67
CA LEU A 155 -11.61 -6.14 9.74
C LEU A 155 -13.11 -6.02 10.06
N ALA A 156 -13.47 -5.86 11.34
CA ALA A 156 -14.86 -5.70 11.77
C ALA A 156 -15.55 -4.48 11.13
N ARG A 157 -14.78 -3.41 10.87
CA ARG A 157 -15.28 -2.18 10.23
C ARG A 157 -15.62 -2.37 8.76
N HIS A 158 -15.05 -3.40 8.12
CA HIS A 158 -15.17 -3.65 6.69
C HIS A 158 -16.04 -4.88 6.37
N ALA A 159 -16.61 -5.55 7.37
CA ALA A 159 -17.27 -6.85 7.24
C ALA A 159 -18.41 -6.92 6.22
N ARG A 160 -19.01 -5.77 5.88
CA ARG A 160 -20.14 -5.65 4.94
C ARG A 160 -19.75 -5.00 3.61
N GLU A 161 -18.47 -4.70 3.42
CA GLU A 161 -17.98 -4.00 2.26
C GLU A 161 -17.74 -4.95 1.07
N PRO A 162 -17.95 -4.51 -0.18
CA PRO A 162 -17.82 -5.37 -1.36
C PRO A 162 -16.38 -5.86 -1.60
N TYR A 163 -15.38 -5.20 -1.02
CA TYR A 163 -13.97 -5.57 -1.06
C TYR A 163 -13.52 -6.41 0.15
N PHE A 164 -14.43 -6.83 1.03
CA PHE A 164 -14.08 -7.48 2.30
C PHE A 164 -13.22 -8.74 2.11
N LEU A 165 -13.57 -9.62 1.16
CA LEU A 165 -12.78 -10.83 0.90
C LEU A 165 -11.35 -10.51 0.41
N HIS A 166 -11.19 -9.44 -0.37
CA HIS A 166 -9.89 -8.96 -0.84
C HIS A 166 -9.05 -8.41 0.31
N LEU A 167 -9.66 -7.62 1.19
CA LEU A 167 -8.99 -7.12 2.40
C LEU A 167 -8.62 -8.25 3.36
N LEU A 168 -9.51 -9.23 3.51
CA LEU A 168 -9.27 -10.40 4.34
C LEU A 168 -8.07 -11.20 3.82
N GLY A 169 -8.02 -11.51 2.53
CA GLY A 169 -6.88 -12.20 1.91
C GLY A 169 -5.57 -11.40 1.99
N LEU A 170 -5.62 -10.09 1.73
CA LEU A 170 -4.46 -9.22 1.89
C LEU A 170 -3.91 -9.27 3.33
N ARG A 171 -4.78 -9.19 4.34
CA ARG A 171 -4.34 -9.24 5.75
C ARG A 171 -3.89 -10.62 6.17
N MET A 172 -4.36 -11.69 5.51
CA MET A 172 -3.87 -13.05 5.71
C MET A 172 -2.43 -13.20 5.19
N HIS A 173 -2.11 -12.60 4.05
CA HIS A 173 -0.72 -12.49 3.55
C HIS A 173 0.18 -11.83 4.60
N VAL A 174 -0.18 -10.61 5.01
CA VAL A 174 0.62 -9.80 5.95
C VAL A 174 0.77 -10.53 7.29
N LEU A 175 -0.28 -11.17 7.79
CA LEU A 175 -0.26 -11.96 9.02
C LEU A 175 0.72 -13.13 8.93
N ALA A 176 0.66 -13.89 7.82
CA ALA A 176 1.59 -14.99 7.60
C ALA A 176 3.04 -14.47 7.57
N ASP A 177 3.29 -13.38 6.87
CA ASP A 177 4.62 -12.76 6.79
C ASP A 177 5.16 -12.31 8.14
N THR A 178 4.31 -12.00 9.12
CA THR A 178 4.80 -11.71 10.47
C THR A 178 5.54 -12.87 11.13
N TRP A 179 5.27 -14.11 10.71
CA TRP A 179 5.98 -15.31 11.15
C TRP A 179 7.17 -15.64 10.26
N ALA A 180 6.97 -15.65 8.94
CA ALA A 180 8.05 -15.97 8.00
C ALA A 180 9.17 -14.92 8.04
N HIS A 181 8.82 -13.65 8.21
CA HIS A 181 9.77 -12.53 8.16
C HIS A 181 10.03 -11.90 9.53
N MET A 182 9.69 -12.60 10.62
CA MET A 182 10.05 -12.14 11.96
C MET A 182 11.56 -11.89 12.06
N ASN A 183 11.94 -10.88 12.84
CA ASN A 183 13.33 -10.44 13.03
C ASN A 183 13.99 -9.76 11.82
N TYR A 184 13.21 -9.34 10.82
CA TYR A 184 13.64 -8.45 9.75
C TYR A 184 12.71 -7.23 9.69
N ALA A 185 13.14 -6.16 9.03
CA ALA A 185 12.39 -4.94 8.89
C ALA A 185 12.31 -4.51 7.42
N GLY A 186 11.17 -3.97 7.01
CA GLY A 186 10.93 -3.44 5.66
C GLY A 186 11.59 -2.09 5.40
N THR A 187 12.79 -1.88 5.94
CA THR A 187 13.65 -0.71 5.77
C THR A 187 15.08 -1.18 5.47
N PRO A 188 15.83 -0.50 4.59
CA PRO A 188 17.22 -0.86 4.34
C PRO A 188 18.12 -0.48 5.53
N SER A 189 18.49 -1.48 6.35
CA SER A 189 19.35 -1.28 7.52
C SER A 189 20.15 -2.55 7.82
N CYS A 190 21.47 -2.51 7.63
CA CYS A 190 22.34 -3.66 7.90
C CYS A 190 22.31 -4.04 9.38
N TYR A 191 22.19 -3.07 10.28
CA TYR A 191 22.19 -3.30 11.72
C TYR A 191 20.97 -4.07 12.20
N VAL A 192 19.85 -3.96 11.47
CA VAL A 192 18.60 -4.64 11.79
C VAL A 192 18.48 -5.96 11.03
N ASN A 193 18.83 -5.96 9.74
CA ASN A 193 18.50 -7.04 8.82
C ASN A 193 19.64 -8.00 8.49
N ASP A 194 20.88 -7.62 8.79
CA ASP A 194 22.05 -8.43 8.44
C ASP A 194 22.42 -9.45 9.53
N ALA A 195 23.19 -10.44 9.12
CA ALA A 195 23.72 -11.49 9.98
C ALA A 195 25.21 -11.75 9.69
N GLN A 196 25.86 -12.43 10.63
CA GLN A 196 27.23 -12.89 10.47
C GLN A 196 27.40 -13.85 9.28
N PRO A 197 28.64 -14.06 8.77
CA PRO A 197 28.94 -14.53 7.40
C PRO A 197 28.41 -15.90 6.94
N PHE A 198 27.77 -16.68 7.80
CA PHE A 198 27.14 -17.93 7.42
C PHE A 198 25.88 -18.19 8.26
N VAL A 199 25.00 -19.01 7.70
CA VAL A 199 23.85 -19.59 8.39
C VAL A 199 24.12 -21.07 8.62
N TRP A 200 23.74 -21.62 9.76
CA TRP A 200 23.86 -23.04 10.06
C TRP A 200 22.56 -23.77 9.72
N ASP A 201 22.60 -24.74 8.79
CA ASP A 201 21.49 -25.67 8.56
C ASP A 201 21.47 -26.70 9.68
N ASN A 202 20.46 -26.65 10.55
CA ASN A 202 20.38 -27.55 11.71
C ASN A 202 20.10 -29.00 11.30
N ALA A 203 19.40 -29.22 10.20
CA ALA A 203 19.04 -30.55 9.72
C ALA A 203 20.23 -31.21 8.99
N LYS A 204 20.88 -30.49 8.08
CA LYS A 204 22.06 -30.98 7.34
C LYS A 204 23.36 -30.88 8.13
N ARG A 205 23.37 -30.16 9.26
CA ARG A 205 24.55 -29.91 10.11
C ARG A 205 25.72 -29.33 9.32
N ALA A 206 25.43 -28.36 8.47
CA ALA A 206 26.39 -27.75 7.57
C ALA A 206 26.13 -26.25 7.42
N PRO A 207 27.16 -25.43 7.14
CA PRO A 207 26.94 -24.03 6.80
C PRO A 207 26.23 -23.92 5.45
N ILE A 208 25.22 -23.06 5.38
CA ILE A 208 24.68 -22.51 4.16
C ILE A 208 25.49 -21.24 3.87
N PRO A 209 26.39 -21.26 2.88
CA PRO A 209 27.08 -20.04 2.48
C PRO A 209 26.03 -19.09 1.90
N PHE A 210 26.10 -17.81 2.26
CA PHE A 210 25.32 -16.83 1.50
C PHE A 210 25.80 -16.88 0.05
N ALA A 211 24.90 -17.20 -0.88
CA ALA A 211 25.29 -17.35 -2.28
C ALA A 211 25.95 -16.05 -2.78
N PRO A 212 26.93 -16.10 -3.69
CA PRO A 212 27.56 -14.90 -4.25
C PRO A 212 26.58 -13.97 -4.99
N PHE A 213 25.34 -14.43 -5.25
CA PHE A 213 24.26 -13.67 -5.86
C PHE A 213 23.14 -13.23 -4.90
N SER A 214 23.06 -13.80 -3.69
CA SER A 214 22.07 -13.42 -2.65
C SER A 214 22.71 -12.65 -1.50
N ALA A 215 24.03 -12.62 -1.44
CA ALA A 215 24.80 -11.88 -0.46
C ALA A 215 25.10 -10.47 -0.97
N THR A 216 24.53 -9.45 -0.33
CA THR A 216 24.96 -8.05 -0.44
C THR A 216 26.46 -7.94 -0.17
N PRO A 217 27.28 -7.49 -1.14
CA PRO A 217 28.70 -7.21 -0.90
C PRO A 217 28.91 -6.34 0.34
N SER A 218 29.93 -6.65 1.14
CA SER A 218 30.33 -5.84 2.32
C SER A 218 30.81 -4.42 1.97
N THR A 219 30.79 -4.05 0.68
CA THR A 219 31.26 -2.76 0.14
C THR A 219 30.15 -1.72 0.01
N PHE A 220 28.92 -2.04 0.39
CA PHE A 220 27.79 -1.10 0.37
C PHE A 220 27.60 -0.40 1.72
N THR A 221 27.05 0.82 1.67
CA THR A 221 26.72 1.58 2.88
C THR A 221 25.76 0.81 3.80
N PRO A 222 25.82 1.02 5.12
CA PRO A 222 24.94 0.37 6.11
C PRO A 222 23.43 0.48 5.83
N ARG A 223 22.99 1.45 5.02
CA ARG A 223 21.58 1.68 4.66
C ARG A 223 21.29 1.43 3.17
N SER A 224 22.10 0.62 2.51
CA SER A 224 21.86 0.17 1.13
C SER A 224 20.59 -0.69 1.04
N VAL A 225 19.90 -0.63 -0.11
CA VAL A 225 18.71 -1.46 -0.40
C VAL A 225 18.96 -2.94 -0.34
N ALA A 226 20.22 -3.34 -0.46
CA ALA A 226 20.63 -4.72 -0.34
C ALA A 226 20.53 -5.23 1.13
N TYR A 227 20.28 -4.35 2.11
CA TYR A 227 19.89 -4.71 3.48
C TYR A 227 18.39 -4.47 3.74
N LEU A 228 17.56 -4.45 2.70
CA LEU A 228 16.11 -4.38 2.83
C LEU A 228 15.53 -5.76 3.17
N GLY A 229 14.66 -5.82 4.18
CA GLY A 229 13.99 -7.06 4.53
C GLY A 229 14.97 -8.16 4.93
N HIS A 230 14.71 -9.39 4.52
CA HIS A 230 15.61 -10.51 4.80
C HIS A 230 16.88 -10.56 3.93
N GLY A 231 17.11 -9.59 3.04
CA GLY A 231 18.40 -9.30 2.38
C GLY A 231 19.27 -10.54 2.09
N ARG A 232 20.39 -10.65 2.83
CA ARG A 232 21.39 -11.72 2.67
C ARG A 232 20.88 -13.14 2.95
N MET A 233 19.80 -13.27 3.70
CA MET A 233 19.17 -14.57 3.98
C MET A 233 18.50 -15.17 2.74
N GLY A 234 18.31 -14.40 1.65
CA GLY A 234 17.65 -14.89 0.44
C GLY A 234 16.32 -15.56 0.77
N HIS A 235 16.05 -16.73 0.18
CA HIS A 235 14.80 -17.48 0.38
C HIS A 235 14.74 -18.30 1.68
N LEU A 236 15.76 -18.27 2.55
CA LEU A 236 15.76 -19.11 3.77
C LEU A 236 14.53 -18.88 4.65
N PRO A 237 14.07 -17.63 4.88
CA PRO A 237 12.85 -17.41 5.66
C PRO A 237 11.58 -17.93 4.98
N ASP A 238 11.61 -18.09 3.65
CA ASP A 238 10.49 -18.50 2.78
C ASP A 238 10.38 -20.01 2.56
N CYS A 239 11.33 -20.79 3.09
CA CYS A 239 11.37 -22.25 2.96
C CYS A 239 10.70 -22.92 4.17
N PRO A 240 9.41 -23.32 4.12
CA PRO A 240 8.68 -23.83 5.28
C PRO A 240 9.34 -25.05 5.96
N TRP A 241 10.17 -25.82 5.27
CA TRP A 241 10.82 -27.03 5.80
C TRP A 241 12.13 -26.78 6.54
N LEU A 242 12.67 -25.55 6.49
CA LEU A 242 14.02 -25.27 6.95
C LEU A 242 14.06 -24.96 8.46
N VAL A 243 15.03 -25.57 9.15
CA VAL A 243 15.42 -25.20 10.52
C VAL A 243 16.86 -24.73 10.48
N TYR A 244 17.10 -23.48 10.84
CA TYR A 244 18.42 -22.86 10.69
C TYR A 244 18.77 -21.93 11.85
N THR A 245 20.06 -21.74 12.08
CA THR A 245 20.58 -20.85 13.14
C THR A 245 21.48 -19.79 12.53
N TYR A 246 21.30 -18.53 12.93
CA TYR A 246 22.10 -17.40 12.47
C TYR A 246 22.38 -16.42 13.60
N GLN A 247 23.46 -15.64 13.48
CA GLN A 247 23.81 -14.58 14.42
C GLN A 247 23.42 -13.23 13.83
N PRO A 248 22.33 -12.57 14.26
CA PRO A 248 22.00 -11.22 13.81
C PRO A 248 23.03 -10.21 14.33
N LEU A 249 23.14 -9.05 13.69
CA LEU A 249 24.06 -7.99 14.14
C LEU A 249 23.59 -7.24 15.39
N TRP A 250 22.29 -7.28 15.72
CA TRP A 250 21.69 -6.54 16.85
C TRP A 250 21.60 -7.35 18.16
N SER A 251 22.07 -8.60 18.18
CA SER A 251 22.11 -9.46 19.37
C SER A 251 23.49 -10.10 19.51
N ASP A 252 23.92 -10.38 20.74
CA ASP A 252 25.11 -11.21 21.03
C ASP A 252 24.78 -12.71 21.07
N ALA A 253 23.49 -13.07 21.08
CA ALA A 253 23.02 -14.46 21.08
C ALA A 253 22.52 -14.86 19.69
N PRO A 254 22.82 -16.10 19.23
CA PRO A 254 22.30 -16.59 17.96
C PRO A 254 20.81 -16.90 18.05
N ILE A 255 20.13 -16.84 16.91
CA ILE A 255 18.71 -17.15 16.77
C ILE A 255 18.57 -18.43 15.97
N THR A 256 17.86 -19.41 16.53
CA THR A 256 17.37 -20.58 15.80
C THR A 256 15.96 -20.30 15.30
N LYS A 257 15.77 -20.35 13.99
CA LYS A 257 14.46 -20.27 13.34
C LYS A 257 13.99 -21.67 12.96
N ASN A 258 12.75 -21.99 13.31
CA ASN A 258 12.11 -23.27 13.00
C ASN A 258 10.92 -22.98 12.10
N ASN A 259 11.18 -22.83 10.79
CA ASN A 259 10.14 -22.46 9.84
C ASN A 259 8.93 -23.43 9.90
N PRO A 260 9.07 -24.76 10.03
CA PRO A 260 7.90 -25.63 10.13
C PRO A 260 6.97 -25.25 11.29
N ALA A 261 7.54 -24.96 12.47
CA ALA A 261 6.77 -24.56 13.64
C ALA A 261 6.18 -23.16 13.47
N ASP A 262 6.95 -22.21 12.94
CA ASP A 262 6.50 -20.83 12.71
C ASP A 262 5.35 -20.77 11.70
N TYR A 263 5.44 -21.54 10.61
CA TYR A 263 4.40 -21.64 9.58
C TYR A 263 3.14 -22.36 10.10
N LEU A 264 3.29 -23.35 10.97
CA LEU A 264 2.14 -23.95 11.66
C LEU A 264 1.41 -22.91 12.53
N MET A 265 2.15 -22.07 13.25
CA MET A 265 1.58 -20.99 14.06
C MET A 265 0.90 -19.93 13.19
N ALA A 266 1.51 -19.53 12.08
CA ALA A 266 0.88 -18.68 11.08
C ALA A 266 -0.44 -19.29 10.60
N PHE A 267 -0.43 -20.57 10.20
CA PHE A 267 -1.61 -21.27 9.69
C PHE A 267 -2.74 -21.35 10.72
N ARG A 268 -2.42 -21.63 11.99
CA ARG A 268 -3.40 -21.59 13.09
C ARG A 268 -4.05 -20.21 13.19
N GLN A 269 -3.27 -19.14 13.11
CA GLN A 269 -3.80 -17.77 13.14
C GLN A 269 -4.66 -17.44 11.92
N LEU A 270 -4.24 -17.86 10.72
CA LEU A 270 -5.03 -17.75 9.48
C LEU A 270 -6.43 -18.34 9.68
N VAL A 271 -6.52 -19.62 10.09
CA VAL A 271 -7.81 -20.31 10.36
C VAL A 271 -8.61 -19.57 11.44
N ALA A 272 -7.96 -19.10 12.49
CA ALA A 272 -8.60 -18.44 13.62
C ALA A 272 -9.23 -17.09 13.22
N VAL A 273 -8.47 -16.24 12.52
CA VAL A 273 -8.96 -14.94 12.04
C VAL A 273 -10.08 -15.13 11.02
N LEU A 274 -9.91 -16.05 10.06
CA LEU A 274 -10.93 -16.35 9.05
C LEU A 274 -12.21 -16.87 9.73
N SER A 275 -12.10 -17.77 10.70
CA SER A 275 -13.24 -18.29 11.45
C SER A 275 -13.96 -17.20 12.26
N TRP A 276 -13.20 -16.30 12.88
CA TRP A 276 -13.73 -15.16 13.63
C TRP A 276 -14.46 -14.18 12.71
N ALA A 277 -13.82 -13.78 11.60
CA ALA A 277 -14.39 -12.90 10.60
C ALA A 277 -15.69 -13.46 10.01
N ARG A 278 -15.72 -14.76 9.71
CA ARG A 278 -16.91 -15.43 9.16
C ARG A 278 -18.10 -15.43 10.12
N LYS A 279 -17.86 -15.51 11.45
CA LYS A 279 -18.95 -15.49 12.45
C LYS A 279 -19.69 -14.15 12.48
N GLY A 280 -19.08 -13.06 12.02
CA GLY A 280 -19.71 -11.75 11.83
C GLY A 280 -20.20 -11.02 13.09
N ALA A 281 -20.20 -11.68 14.25
CA ALA A 281 -20.59 -11.08 15.53
C ALA A 281 -19.45 -10.26 16.17
N PHE A 282 -18.19 -10.48 15.76
CA PHE A 282 -16.97 -9.84 16.26
C PHE A 282 -16.81 -9.80 17.80
N GLU A 283 -17.62 -10.58 18.50
CA GLU A 283 -17.67 -10.76 19.95
C GLU A 283 -17.55 -12.25 20.28
N PRO A 284 -16.70 -12.65 21.26
CA PRO A 284 -15.72 -11.80 21.94
C PRO A 284 -14.62 -11.30 20.99
N SER A 285 -13.87 -10.28 21.41
CA SER A 285 -12.69 -9.77 20.70
C SER A 285 -11.70 -10.90 20.38
N PHE A 286 -11.19 -10.92 19.15
CA PHE A 286 -10.18 -11.90 18.75
C PHE A 286 -8.86 -11.66 19.48
N SER A 287 -8.14 -12.71 19.84
CA SER A 287 -6.78 -12.60 20.38
C SER A 287 -5.80 -13.24 19.42
N PRO A 288 -4.92 -12.47 18.75
CA PRO A 288 -3.89 -13.02 17.87
C PRO A 288 -2.96 -14.01 18.59
N ARG A 289 -2.71 -13.80 19.89
CA ARG A 289 -1.81 -14.63 20.71
C ARG A 289 -2.37 -16.02 21.04
N GLY A 290 -3.69 -16.22 20.97
CA GLY A 290 -4.37 -17.42 21.44
C GLY A 290 -4.97 -18.28 20.34
N ALA A 291 -4.33 -18.36 19.16
CA ALA A 291 -4.88 -19.13 18.05
C ALA A 291 -5.17 -20.59 18.49
N PRO A 292 -6.41 -21.07 18.32
CA PRO A 292 -6.80 -22.39 18.78
C PRO A 292 -5.99 -23.48 18.09
N GLU A 293 -5.81 -24.59 18.79
CA GLU A 293 -5.22 -25.79 18.20
C GLU A 293 -6.11 -26.30 17.06
N LEU A 294 -5.46 -26.81 16.01
CA LEU A 294 -6.14 -27.54 14.96
C LEU A 294 -6.47 -28.95 15.47
N SER A 295 -7.35 -29.67 14.76
CA SER A 295 -7.48 -31.10 15.02
C SER A 295 -6.14 -31.78 14.76
N LYS A 296 -5.83 -32.82 15.55
CA LYS A 296 -4.61 -33.61 15.40
C LYS A 296 -4.40 -34.12 13.98
N GLU A 297 -5.49 -34.47 13.30
CA GLU A 297 -5.47 -34.93 11.91
C GLU A 297 -5.05 -33.83 10.93
N VAL A 298 -5.67 -32.64 11.02
CA VAL A 298 -5.30 -31.49 10.18
C VAL A 298 -3.85 -31.08 10.42
N GLU A 299 -3.43 -31.02 11.68
CA GLU A 299 -2.05 -30.66 12.03
C GLU A 299 -1.04 -31.68 11.49
N THR A 300 -1.34 -32.98 11.60
CA THR A 300 -0.46 -34.03 11.07
C THR A 300 -0.31 -33.91 9.55
N GLN A 301 -1.43 -33.73 8.82
CA GLN A 301 -1.40 -33.57 7.37
C GLN A 301 -0.67 -32.29 6.95
N LEU A 302 -0.92 -31.18 7.65
CA LEU A 302 -0.26 -29.90 7.39
C LEU A 302 1.24 -29.96 7.66
N MET A 303 1.66 -30.54 8.79
CA MET A 303 3.08 -30.70 9.10
C MET A 303 3.81 -31.55 8.07
N ALA A 304 3.15 -32.57 7.50
CA ALA A 304 3.72 -33.35 6.40
C ALA A 304 4.01 -32.49 5.15
N LEU A 305 3.21 -31.45 4.88
CA LEU A 305 3.46 -30.47 3.83
C LEU A 305 4.60 -29.52 4.22
N LEU A 306 4.56 -28.97 5.44
CA LEU A 306 5.51 -27.96 5.91
C LEU A 306 6.93 -28.52 6.08
N THR A 307 7.10 -29.79 6.44
CA THR A 307 8.43 -30.39 6.63
C THR A 307 8.99 -31.05 5.38
N ARG A 308 8.25 -31.04 4.26
CA ARG A 308 8.70 -31.70 3.04
C ARG A 308 9.87 -30.90 2.42
N PRO A 309 11.05 -31.51 2.26
CA PRO A 309 12.21 -30.79 1.75
C PRO A 309 12.07 -30.53 0.24
N PHE A 310 12.48 -29.32 -0.13
CA PHE A 310 12.54 -28.81 -1.51
C PHE A 310 13.81 -27.96 -1.68
N ASP A 311 14.08 -27.51 -2.90
CA ASP A 311 15.23 -26.70 -3.27
C ASP A 311 15.10 -25.28 -2.70
N ILE A 312 16.12 -24.84 -1.96
CA ILE A 312 16.14 -23.51 -1.31
C ILE A 312 16.07 -22.38 -2.33
N ASN A 313 16.59 -22.56 -3.54
CA ASN A 313 16.56 -21.56 -4.61
C ASN A 313 15.21 -21.51 -5.37
N GLY A 314 14.24 -22.35 -4.99
CA GLY A 314 12.93 -22.41 -5.61
C GLY A 314 12.86 -23.08 -6.99
N SER A 315 13.91 -23.80 -7.45
CA SER A 315 13.90 -24.46 -8.77
C SER A 315 12.81 -25.52 -8.95
N ASP A 316 12.22 -25.98 -7.86
CA ASP A 316 11.17 -27.00 -7.82
C ASP A 316 9.77 -26.44 -7.49
N MET A 317 9.56 -25.13 -7.63
CA MET A 317 8.26 -24.48 -7.36
C MET A 317 7.06 -25.23 -7.96
N PRO A 318 7.06 -25.68 -9.24
CA PRO A 318 5.93 -26.42 -9.79
C PRO A 318 5.59 -27.70 -9.00
N ALA A 319 6.60 -28.42 -8.50
CA ALA A 319 6.41 -29.62 -7.69
C ALA A 319 5.88 -29.30 -6.28
N ARG A 320 6.32 -28.17 -5.70
CA ARG A 320 5.77 -27.64 -4.43
C ARG A 320 4.27 -27.35 -4.56
N LEU A 321 3.88 -26.57 -5.59
CA LEU A 321 2.48 -26.20 -5.83
C LEU A 321 1.62 -27.44 -6.08
N GLN A 322 2.11 -28.39 -6.87
CA GLN A 322 1.40 -29.63 -7.13
C GLN A 322 1.21 -30.47 -5.86
N THR A 323 2.18 -30.46 -4.95
CA THR A 323 2.07 -31.19 -3.66
C THR A 323 0.93 -30.63 -2.82
N TRP A 324 0.83 -29.31 -2.70
CA TRP A 324 -0.27 -28.65 -2.00
C TRP A 324 -1.62 -28.88 -2.68
N ALA A 325 -1.70 -28.67 -4.00
CA ALA A 325 -2.94 -28.85 -4.76
C ALA A 325 -3.52 -30.27 -4.64
N LYS A 326 -2.66 -31.30 -4.62
CA LYS A 326 -3.07 -32.71 -4.43
C LYS A 326 -3.49 -33.01 -3.00
N ALA A 327 -2.93 -32.33 -2.01
CA ALA A 327 -3.22 -32.57 -0.61
C ALA A 327 -4.53 -31.92 -0.15
N ILE A 328 -4.88 -30.73 -0.64
CA ILE A 328 -6.05 -29.97 -0.18
C ILE A 328 -7.35 -30.80 -0.14
N PRO A 329 -7.69 -31.63 -1.14
CA PRO A 329 -8.91 -32.44 -1.11
C PRO A 329 -8.96 -33.53 -0.03
N SER A 330 -7.84 -33.89 0.61
CA SER A 330 -7.83 -34.83 1.74
C SER A 330 -8.21 -34.17 3.07
N PHE A 331 -8.20 -32.84 3.14
CA PHE A 331 -8.63 -32.11 4.32
C PHE A 331 -10.16 -32.03 4.37
N GLN A 332 -10.70 -32.10 5.59
CA GLN A 332 -12.14 -32.01 5.82
C GLN A 332 -12.47 -30.80 6.69
N ALA A 333 -13.53 -30.07 6.31
CA ALA A 333 -14.15 -29.04 7.13
C ALA A 333 -15.58 -29.47 7.45
N ASN A 334 -15.92 -29.58 8.74
CA ASN A 334 -17.23 -30.04 9.21
C ASN A 334 -17.69 -31.37 8.58
N GLY A 335 -16.77 -32.31 8.39
CA GLY A 335 -17.05 -33.63 7.81
C GLY A 335 -17.22 -33.65 6.28
N VAL A 336 -16.95 -32.54 5.59
CA VAL A 336 -16.99 -32.45 4.12
C VAL A 336 -15.59 -32.20 3.58
N ALA A 337 -15.20 -32.96 2.56
CA ALA A 337 -13.93 -32.77 1.87
C ALA A 337 -13.90 -31.43 1.14
N LEU A 338 -12.75 -30.74 1.20
CA LEU A 338 -12.55 -29.51 0.47
C LEU A 338 -12.40 -29.78 -1.04
N THR A 339 -12.85 -28.83 -1.87
CA THR A 339 -12.57 -28.90 -3.31
C THR A 339 -11.11 -28.53 -3.59
N PRO A 340 -10.51 -29.01 -4.71
CA PRO A 340 -9.18 -28.57 -5.11
C PRO A 340 -9.09 -27.06 -5.28
N ALA A 341 -7.98 -26.46 -4.84
CA ALA A 341 -7.70 -25.06 -5.13
C ALA A 341 -7.52 -24.87 -6.65
N PRO A 342 -8.13 -23.85 -7.27
CA PRO A 342 -7.85 -23.53 -8.66
C PRO A 342 -6.41 -23.04 -8.81
N ASP A 343 -5.78 -23.25 -9.96
CA ASP A 343 -4.43 -22.74 -10.19
C ASP A 343 -4.37 -21.21 -10.11
N TYR A 344 -3.34 -20.70 -9.46
CA TYR A 344 -3.11 -19.26 -9.37
C TYR A 344 -2.74 -18.67 -10.74
N GLN A 345 -3.30 -17.49 -11.06
CA GLN A 345 -3.07 -16.80 -12.32
C GLN A 345 -2.91 -15.28 -12.09
N ALA A 346 -1.67 -14.80 -12.03
CA ALA A 346 -1.36 -13.39 -11.71
C ALA A 346 -2.04 -12.36 -12.63
N GLU A 347 -2.33 -12.70 -13.89
CA GLU A 347 -3.02 -11.79 -14.84
C GLU A 347 -4.54 -11.81 -14.72
N ARG A 348 -5.14 -12.72 -13.94
CA ARG A 348 -6.61 -12.91 -13.91
C ARG A 348 -7.34 -11.60 -13.61
N TRP A 349 -6.97 -10.91 -12.54
CA TRP A 349 -7.64 -9.68 -12.11
C TRP A 349 -7.31 -8.48 -13.02
N PRO A 350 -6.04 -8.18 -13.35
CA PRO A 350 -5.70 -7.07 -14.25
C PRO A 350 -6.27 -7.21 -15.64
N GLN A 351 -6.20 -8.42 -16.23
CA GLN A 351 -6.72 -8.66 -17.57
C GLN A 351 -8.24 -8.47 -17.61
N ALA A 352 -8.97 -9.03 -16.64
CA ALA A 352 -10.40 -8.85 -16.54
C ALA A 352 -10.78 -7.36 -16.36
N PHE A 353 -10.02 -6.61 -15.55
CA PHE A 353 -10.25 -5.17 -15.37
C PHE A 353 -9.99 -4.36 -16.65
N ARG A 354 -8.93 -4.69 -17.41
CA ARG A 354 -8.67 -4.03 -18.69
C ARG A 354 -9.78 -4.27 -19.71
N GLN A 355 -10.39 -5.46 -19.69
CA GLN A 355 -11.49 -5.82 -20.58
C GLN A 355 -12.81 -5.17 -20.17
N ASN A 356 -13.09 -5.09 -18.86
CA ASN A 356 -14.30 -4.51 -18.32
C ASN A 356 -14.02 -3.73 -17.03
N PRO A 357 -13.58 -2.46 -17.13
CA PRO A 357 -13.21 -1.67 -15.97
C PRO A 357 -14.45 -1.31 -15.14
N GLY A 358 -14.42 -1.59 -13.84
CA GLY A 358 -15.51 -1.24 -12.95
C GLY A 358 -15.19 -1.50 -11.48
N GLN A 359 -15.97 -0.84 -10.60
CA GLN A 359 -15.81 -0.94 -9.14
C GLN A 359 -16.13 -2.35 -8.59
N ASN A 360 -16.86 -3.14 -9.36
CA ASN A 360 -17.18 -4.54 -9.03
C ASN A 360 -16.08 -5.54 -9.42
N SER A 361 -15.03 -5.10 -10.13
CA SER A 361 -13.92 -5.97 -10.48
C SER A 361 -13.05 -6.28 -9.27
N ASP A 362 -12.44 -7.47 -9.28
CA ASP A 362 -11.52 -7.88 -8.22
C ASP A 362 -10.27 -6.99 -8.16
N HIS A 363 -9.74 -6.54 -9.31
CA HIS A 363 -8.58 -5.64 -9.35
C HIS A 363 -8.87 -4.31 -8.66
N TYR A 364 -10.07 -3.75 -8.86
CA TYR A 364 -10.50 -2.52 -8.19
C TYR A 364 -10.65 -2.74 -6.68
N ARG A 365 -11.36 -3.79 -6.27
CA ARG A 365 -11.63 -4.12 -4.86
C ARG A 365 -10.34 -4.42 -4.09
N PHE A 366 -9.41 -5.15 -4.70
CA PHE A 366 -8.10 -5.39 -4.12
C PHE A 366 -7.27 -4.10 -4.00
N SER A 367 -7.26 -3.25 -5.04
CA SER A 367 -6.53 -1.98 -4.98
C SER A 367 -7.09 -1.03 -3.90
N GLN A 368 -8.41 -1.07 -3.66
CA GLN A 368 -9.04 -0.36 -2.54
C GLN A 368 -8.58 -0.94 -1.19
N ALA A 369 -8.61 -2.27 -1.04
CA ALA A 369 -8.15 -2.94 0.16
C ALA A 369 -6.67 -2.65 0.48
N ALA A 370 -5.80 -2.62 -0.53
CA ALA A 370 -4.39 -2.28 -0.37
C ALA A 370 -4.18 -0.84 0.09
N ALA A 371 -4.94 0.12 -0.45
CA ALA A 371 -4.87 1.51 -0.02
C ALA A 371 -5.32 1.69 1.45
N LEU A 372 -6.43 1.05 1.85
CA LEU A 372 -6.93 1.07 3.23
C LEU A 372 -5.95 0.41 4.21
N HIS A 373 -5.34 -0.72 3.82
CA HIS A 373 -4.33 -1.37 4.64
C HIS A 373 -3.11 -0.49 4.86
N LEU A 374 -2.62 0.18 3.80
CA LEU A 374 -1.50 1.12 3.93
C LEU A 374 -1.85 2.29 4.86
N GLU A 375 -3.06 2.86 4.73
CA GLU A 375 -3.53 3.95 5.57
C GLU A 375 -3.51 3.57 7.06
N LEU A 376 -4.06 2.38 7.39
CA LEU A 376 -4.04 1.86 8.75
C LEU A 376 -2.60 1.70 9.26
N VAL A 377 -1.74 0.99 8.52
CA VAL A 377 -0.37 0.71 8.96
C VAL A 377 0.45 1.98 9.12
N ALA A 378 0.37 2.90 8.16
CA ALA A 378 1.11 4.16 8.22
C ALA A 378 0.64 5.04 9.39
N GLY A 379 -0.68 5.14 9.61
CA GLY A 379 -1.25 5.89 10.72
C GLY A 379 -0.80 5.35 12.07
N GLU A 380 -0.89 4.03 12.26
CA GLU A 380 -0.54 3.38 13.53
C GLU A 380 0.96 3.44 13.84
N VAL A 381 1.81 3.21 12.84
CA VAL A 381 3.27 3.29 13.03
C VAL A 381 3.71 4.72 13.31
N LYS A 382 3.18 5.71 12.59
CA LYS A 382 3.48 7.12 12.83
C LYS A 382 3.07 7.55 14.23
N ALA A 383 1.86 7.16 14.66
CA ALA A 383 1.37 7.47 15.99
C ALA A 383 2.22 6.85 17.11
N ALA A 384 2.70 5.63 16.91
CA ALA A 384 3.45 4.90 17.94
C ALA A 384 4.96 5.21 17.98
N THR A 385 5.57 5.54 16.84
CA THR A 385 7.03 5.62 16.69
C THR A 385 7.52 6.97 16.17
N GLY A 386 6.63 7.81 15.62
CA GLY A 386 7.00 9.03 14.88
C GLY A 386 7.51 8.77 13.46
N ILE A 387 7.75 7.52 13.08
CA ILE A 387 8.25 7.16 11.74
C ILE A 387 7.11 7.27 10.73
N ASP A 388 7.30 8.14 9.75
CA ASP A 388 6.32 8.35 8.69
C ASP A 388 6.67 7.53 7.44
N PHE A 389 5.72 6.73 6.96
CA PHE A 389 5.81 6.04 5.67
C PHE A 389 5.24 6.88 4.53
N VAL A 390 4.49 7.91 4.90
CA VAL A 390 3.75 8.78 4.01
C VAL A 390 4.50 10.11 3.99
N PRO A 391 5.06 10.55 2.87
CA PRO A 391 5.77 11.81 2.84
C PRO A 391 4.89 12.99 3.26
N ALA A 392 5.46 13.89 4.07
CA ALA A 392 4.81 15.13 4.50
C ALA A 392 4.64 16.07 3.30
N ALA A 393 3.55 16.83 3.27
CA ALA A 393 3.33 17.84 2.25
C ALA A 393 4.30 19.00 2.40
N SER A 394 5.50 18.88 1.83
CA SER A 394 6.50 19.94 1.83
C SER A 394 6.02 21.12 0.99
N MET A 395 6.17 22.35 1.51
CA MET A 395 5.79 23.59 0.83
C MET A 395 6.73 23.99 -0.34
N SER A 396 7.81 23.25 -0.58
CA SER A 396 8.70 23.47 -1.73
C SER A 396 8.72 22.30 -2.73
N ALA A 397 8.12 21.16 -2.36
CA ALA A 397 7.73 20.04 -3.22
C ALA A 397 6.78 19.12 -2.43
N PRO A 398 5.45 19.19 -2.59
CA PRO A 398 4.54 18.36 -1.81
C PRO A 398 4.53 16.86 -2.20
N PRO A 399 3.85 15.98 -1.43
CA PRO A 399 4.22 14.59 -1.28
C PRO A 399 3.55 13.67 -2.31
N PRO A 400 4.17 12.54 -2.68
CA PRO A 400 3.56 11.49 -3.52
C PRO A 400 2.37 10.74 -2.88
N THR A 401 1.78 11.29 -1.83
CA THR A 401 0.72 10.70 -0.99
C THR A 401 -0.37 11.69 -0.59
N LEU A 402 -0.52 12.82 -1.30
CA LEU A 402 -1.77 13.56 -1.24
C LEU A 402 -2.88 12.68 -1.85
N VAL A 403 -3.49 11.84 -1.01
CA VAL A 403 -4.65 10.99 -1.33
C VAL A 403 -5.84 11.93 -1.37
N TRP A 404 -6.01 12.58 -2.51
CA TRP A 404 -7.25 13.29 -2.81
C TRP A 404 -8.35 12.25 -2.89
N GLY A 405 -9.21 12.18 -1.87
CA GLY A 405 -10.26 11.17 -1.84
C GLY A 405 -11.29 11.27 -0.72
N SER A 406 -11.79 10.13 -0.20
CA SER A 406 -12.90 10.09 0.77
C SER A 406 -12.64 10.85 2.08
N ALA A 407 -11.38 10.96 2.50
CA ALA A 407 -10.95 11.75 3.66
C ALA A 407 -10.79 13.27 3.37
N SER A 408 -10.84 13.70 2.11
CA SER A 408 -10.81 15.12 1.74
C SER A 408 -12.19 15.74 1.93
N ALA A 409 -12.25 16.83 2.70
CA ALA A 409 -13.44 17.67 2.69
C ALA A 409 -13.64 18.28 1.30
N ARG A 410 -14.90 18.41 0.91
CA ARG A 410 -15.32 18.98 -0.37
C ARG A 410 -16.05 20.27 -0.10
N GLN A 411 -15.51 21.37 -0.62
CA GLN A 411 -16.24 22.63 -0.65
C GLN A 411 -16.77 22.88 -2.05
N ARG A 412 -18.10 22.79 -2.19
CA ARG A 412 -18.80 22.92 -3.47
C ARG A 412 -19.00 24.39 -3.79
N VAL A 413 -18.42 24.85 -4.88
CA VAL A 413 -18.36 26.27 -5.24
C VAL A 413 -18.46 26.49 -6.75
N LYS A 414 -18.64 27.76 -7.13
CA LYS A 414 -18.51 28.32 -8.47
C LYS A 414 -17.40 29.38 -8.44
N LEU A 415 -16.58 29.39 -9.48
CA LEU A 415 -15.51 30.36 -9.71
C LEU A 415 -16.08 31.28 -10.78
N LEU A 416 -16.43 32.50 -10.38
CA LEU A 416 -17.03 33.47 -11.29
C LEU A 416 -16.00 34.55 -11.68
N SER A 417 -16.05 35.00 -12.93
CA SER A 417 -15.30 36.15 -13.40
C SER A 417 -15.80 37.42 -12.69
N GLN A 418 -14.93 38.43 -12.60
CA GLN A 418 -15.28 39.75 -12.06
C GLN A 418 -15.83 40.71 -13.13
N GLU A 419 -16.42 40.16 -14.19
CA GLU A 419 -17.07 40.96 -15.24
C GLU A 419 -18.37 41.58 -14.71
N LYS A 420 -18.86 42.65 -15.37
CA LYS A 420 -20.18 43.24 -15.04
C LYS A 420 -21.31 42.20 -15.02
N SER A 421 -21.21 41.19 -15.90
CA SER A 421 -22.06 40.01 -15.93
C SER A 421 -21.19 38.79 -15.68
N PRO A 422 -21.04 38.33 -14.42
CA PRO A 422 -20.14 37.24 -14.07
C PRO A 422 -20.44 35.96 -14.85
N ARG A 423 -19.41 35.42 -15.50
CA ARG A 423 -19.42 34.10 -16.14
C ARG A 423 -18.61 33.16 -15.27
N GLY A 424 -18.96 31.88 -15.22
CA GLY A 424 -18.20 30.94 -14.40
C GLY A 424 -17.37 29.95 -15.21
N LEU A 425 -16.49 29.26 -14.50
CA LEU A 425 -15.76 28.10 -15.00
C LEU A 425 -16.73 26.95 -15.32
N GLY A 426 -16.63 26.39 -16.52
CA GLY A 426 -17.26 25.13 -16.92
C GLY A 426 -16.32 24.29 -17.78
N ALA A 427 -16.65 23.03 -18.01
CA ALA A 427 -15.90 22.17 -18.91
C ALA A 427 -16.52 22.14 -20.31
N PHE A 428 -15.64 22.00 -21.31
CA PHE A 428 -16.01 21.92 -22.71
C PHE A 428 -15.28 20.74 -23.34
N ALA A 429 -16.02 19.83 -23.96
CA ALA A 429 -15.43 18.72 -24.71
C ALA A 429 -14.82 19.26 -26.01
N ALA A 430 -13.49 19.16 -26.15
CA ALA A 430 -12.85 19.45 -27.43
C ALA A 430 -13.06 18.27 -28.38
N ARG A 431 -13.83 18.47 -29.45
CA ARG A 431 -14.15 17.44 -30.46
C ARG A 431 -12.93 16.80 -31.16
N ALA A 432 -11.71 17.32 -30.96
CA ALA A 432 -10.52 16.96 -31.73
C ALA A 432 -9.51 16.06 -30.99
N ILE A 433 -9.67 15.82 -29.68
CA ILE A 433 -8.73 14.99 -28.91
C ILE A 433 -9.53 14.03 -28.02
N ASP A 434 -9.45 12.73 -28.31
CA ASP A 434 -10.07 11.70 -27.49
C ASP A 434 -9.62 11.85 -26.03
N LYS A 435 -10.60 11.86 -25.10
CA LYS A 435 -10.38 11.84 -23.64
C LYS A 435 -9.74 13.09 -23.01
N GLN A 436 -9.88 14.27 -23.63
CA GLN A 436 -9.46 15.55 -23.03
C GLN A 436 -10.58 16.61 -23.05
N TYR A 437 -10.82 17.23 -21.90
CA TYR A 437 -11.82 18.29 -21.74
C TYR A 437 -11.14 19.58 -21.30
N TYR A 438 -11.55 20.72 -21.86
CA TYR A 438 -10.88 22.00 -21.63
C TYR A 438 -11.78 22.93 -20.83
N PRO A 439 -11.24 23.74 -19.92
CA PRO A 439 -12.04 24.74 -19.22
C PRO A 439 -12.44 25.89 -20.15
N LYS A 440 -13.67 26.37 -20.01
CA LYS A 440 -14.18 27.57 -20.68
C LYS A 440 -15.04 28.42 -19.76
N LEU A 441 -15.08 29.71 -20.04
CA LEU A 441 -16.08 30.59 -19.43
C LEU A 441 -17.47 30.29 -19.99
N THR A 442 -18.45 30.17 -19.09
CA THR A 442 -19.84 29.89 -19.44
C THR A 442 -20.80 30.75 -18.63
N ASN A 443 -21.95 31.08 -19.24
CA ASN A 443 -23.07 31.77 -18.56
C ASN A 443 -23.87 30.81 -17.67
N ALA A 444 -23.67 29.49 -17.81
CA ALA A 444 -24.32 28.45 -17.01
C ALA A 444 -23.26 27.60 -16.29
N PRO A 445 -22.52 28.19 -15.32
CA PRO A 445 -21.45 27.46 -14.65
C PRO A 445 -21.98 26.32 -13.81
N GLN A 446 -21.44 25.13 -14.07
CA GLN A 446 -21.68 23.96 -13.26
C GLN A 446 -20.84 24.04 -11.98
N PRO A 447 -21.34 23.51 -10.85
CA PRO A 447 -20.55 23.41 -9.63
C PRO A 447 -19.24 22.64 -9.87
N PHE A 448 -18.19 23.06 -9.18
CA PHE A 448 -17.02 22.21 -8.95
C PHE A 448 -16.78 22.11 -7.44
N SER A 449 -16.08 21.06 -7.04
CA SER A 449 -15.58 20.93 -5.68
C SER A 449 -14.14 21.42 -5.63
N LEU A 450 -13.83 22.29 -4.67
CA LEU A 450 -12.48 22.41 -4.17
C LEU A 450 -12.26 21.26 -3.19
N LEU A 451 -11.40 20.33 -3.57
CA LEU A 451 -10.95 19.29 -2.66
C LEU A 451 -9.92 19.91 -1.74
N LEU A 452 -10.06 19.68 -0.43
CA LEU A 452 -9.13 20.13 0.59
C LEU A 452 -8.17 19.00 0.97
N GLN A 453 -7.01 19.39 1.49
CA GLN A 453 -6.07 18.42 2.07
C GLN A 453 -6.77 17.66 3.22
N PRO A 454 -6.50 16.35 3.39
CA PRO A 454 -7.06 15.58 4.50
C PRO A 454 -6.84 16.27 5.85
N GLY A 455 -7.88 16.29 6.69
CA GLY A 455 -7.87 16.97 7.99
C GLY A 455 -8.24 18.45 7.97
N LYS A 456 -8.49 19.05 6.80
CA LYS A 456 -9.06 20.41 6.68
C LYS A 456 -10.56 20.35 6.41
N SER A 457 -11.33 21.22 7.07
CA SER A 457 -12.79 21.35 6.88
C SER A 457 -13.16 22.53 5.97
N ASP A 458 -12.37 23.61 6.01
CA ASP A 458 -12.69 24.88 5.38
C ASP A 458 -11.47 25.44 4.64
N ILE A 459 -11.71 26.20 3.56
CA ILE A 459 -10.65 26.84 2.79
C ILE A 459 -10.01 27.99 3.58
N ARG A 460 -8.68 27.98 3.65
CA ARG A 460 -7.87 29.07 4.19
C ARG A 460 -6.94 29.65 3.13
N ASN A 461 -6.56 30.90 3.34
CA ASN A 461 -5.62 31.62 2.48
C ASN A 461 -4.26 30.91 2.46
N GLY A 462 -3.77 30.55 1.28
CA GLY A 462 -2.54 29.78 1.09
C GLY A 462 -2.75 28.26 1.06
N ASP A 463 -3.98 27.77 1.14
CA ASP A 463 -4.25 26.33 1.08
C ASP A 463 -3.99 25.74 -0.30
N LEU A 464 -3.54 24.49 -0.31
CA LEU A 464 -3.46 23.68 -1.51
C LEU A 464 -4.81 22.98 -1.76
N VAL A 465 -5.34 23.11 -2.96
CA VAL A 465 -6.61 22.53 -3.39
C VAL A 465 -6.51 21.83 -4.74
N GLN A 466 -7.41 20.90 -5.01
CA GLN A 466 -7.71 20.40 -6.35
C GLN A 466 -9.05 20.95 -6.83
N VAL A 467 -9.12 21.38 -8.09
CA VAL A 467 -10.36 21.85 -8.72
C VAL A 467 -10.99 20.66 -9.45
N LEU A 468 -12.08 20.14 -8.88
CA LEU A 468 -12.80 18.96 -9.37
C LEU A 468 -14.13 19.37 -10.00
N SER A 469 -14.26 19.30 -11.32
CA SER A 469 -15.57 19.53 -11.96
C SER A 469 -16.59 18.45 -11.54
N GLU A 470 -17.83 18.88 -11.29
CA GLU A 470 -18.95 17.99 -10.99
C GLU A 470 -19.81 17.66 -12.22
N GLU A 471 -19.37 18.07 -13.40
CA GLU A 471 -20.03 17.73 -14.65
C GLU A 471 -20.02 16.21 -14.87
N PRO A 472 -21.20 15.56 -14.97
CA PRO A 472 -21.29 14.11 -15.10
C PRO A 472 -20.56 13.57 -16.34
N GLU A 473 -20.57 14.37 -17.41
CA GLU A 473 -20.03 14.04 -18.74
C GLU A 473 -18.51 13.85 -18.75
N LEU A 474 -17.81 14.43 -17.78
CA LEU A 474 -16.36 14.30 -17.63
C LEU A 474 -15.94 12.93 -17.08
N ALA A 475 -16.86 12.22 -16.43
CA ALA A 475 -16.59 10.96 -15.74
C ALA A 475 -15.32 11.04 -14.87
N TYR A 476 -14.24 10.37 -15.30
CA TYR A 476 -12.94 10.34 -14.61
C TYR A 476 -12.00 11.51 -14.96
N TYR A 477 -12.26 12.24 -16.05
CA TYR A 477 -11.44 13.34 -16.57
C TYR A 477 -11.92 14.70 -16.05
N ARG A 478 -11.85 14.90 -14.73
CA ARG A 478 -12.51 16.05 -14.06
C ARG A 478 -11.61 16.85 -13.14
N VAL A 479 -10.33 16.50 -13.04
CA VAL A 479 -9.36 17.28 -12.25
C VAL A 479 -8.69 18.28 -13.17
N LEU A 480 -8.86 19.57 -12.89
CA LEU A 480 -8.24 20.63 -13.68
C LEU A 480 -6.74 20.71 -13.37
N GLY A 481 -5.93 20.63 -14.42
CA GLY A 481 -4.48 20.77 -14.28
C GLY A 481 -3.84 21.59 -15.39
N GLN A 482 -2.73 22.24 -15.05
CA GLN A 482 -1.82 22.86 -16.00
C GLN A 482 -0.71 21.88 -16.35
N TRP A 483 -0.90 21.20 -17.47
CA TRP A 483 0.01 20.18 -17.97
C TRP A 483 1.02 20.77 -18.96
N LYS A 484 2.05 19.99 -19.31
CA LYS A 484 3.05 20.41 -20.31
C LYS A 484 2.43 20.78 -21.66
N THR A 485 1.31 20.16 -22.02
CA THR A 485 0.59 20.34 -23.28
C THR A 485 -0.54 21.38 -23.19
N GLY A 486 -0.85 21.92 -22.00
CA GLY A 486 -1.86 22.96 -21.81
C GLY A 486 -2.71 22.80 -20.56
N LEU A 487 -3.71 23.68 -20.44
CA LEU A 487 -4.69 23.68 -19.36
C LEU A 487 -5.91 22.83 -19.75
N TYR A 488 -6.12 21.70 -19.08
CA TYR A 488 -7.26 20.82 -19.34
C TYR A 488 -7.61 19.94 -18.13
N TYR A 489 -8.84 19.45 -18.10
CA TYR A 489 -9.29 18.43 -17.18
C TYR A 489 -8.77 17.06 -17.63
N TYR A 490 -8.19 16.32 -16.69
CA TYR A 490 -7.61 15.02 -16.97
C TYR A 490 -7.85 14.01 -15.85
N THR A 491 -7.40 12.77 -16.07
CA THR A 491 -7.35 11.71 -15.05
C THR A 491 -6.28 12.00 -14.00
N GLN A 492 -6.46 11.45 -12.80
CA GLN A 492 -5.45 11.55 -11.75
C GLN A 492 -4.15 10.88 -12.20
N ARG A 493 -3.07 11.67 -12.22
CA ARG A 493 -1.69 11.22 -12.40
C ARG A 493 -0.94 11.15 -11.07
N LYS A 494 0.14 10.38 -11.02
CA LYS A 494 1.07 10.41 -9.87
C LYS A 494 1.70 11.80 -9.70
N GLU A 495 1.87 12.55 -10.79
CA GLU A 495 2.30 13.95 -10.74
C GLU A 495 1.13 14.83 -10.28
N TRP A 496 1.14 15.19 -9.00
CA TRP A 496 0.06 15.95 -8.37
C TRP A 496 0.24 17.48 -8.50
N ALA A 497 1.46 17.98 -8.69
CA ALA A 497 1.73 19.43 -8.83
C ALA A 497 1.02 20.09 -10.04
N PRO A 498 0.99 19.50 -11.25
CA PRO A 498 0.26 20.07 -12.39
C PRO A 498 -1.24 20.22 -12.13
N GLN A 499 -1.82 19.34 -11.33
CA GLN A 499 -3.24 19.29 -11.01
C GLN A 499 -3.61 19.96 -9.68
N SER A 500 -2.66 20.59 -8.98
CA SER A 500 -2.89 21.23 -7.68
C SER A 500 -2.72 22.75 -7.77
N TRP A 501 -3.52 23.46 -6.98
CA TRP A 501 -3.64 24.91 -7.03
C TRP A 501 -3.54 25.48 -5.61
N ILE A 502 -2.80 26.57 -5.42
CA ILE A 502 -2.78 27.34 -4.17
C ILE A 502 -3.90 28.39 -4.27
N VAL A 503 -4.86 28.33 -3.36
CA VAL A 503 -5.91 29.34 -3.27
C VAL A 503 -5.46 30.49 -2.36
N ARG A 504 -5.49 31.72 -2.89
CA ARG A 504 -5.12 32.93 -2.14
C ARG A 504 -6.22 33.97 -2.23
N SER A 505 -6.45 34.71 -1.14
CA SER A 505 -7.28 35.90 -1.18
C SER A 505 -6.69 36.92 -2.16
N ALA A 506 -7.56 37.63 -2.87
CA ALA A 506 -7.15 38.77 -3.70
C ALA A 506 -6.87 40.02 -2.86
N ASP A 507 -7.25 40.03 -1.57
CA ASP A 507 -6.83 41.05 -0.62
C ASP A 507 -5.38 40.75 -0.15
N PRO A 508 -4.39 41.58 -0.54
CA PRO A 508 -3.00 41.36 -0.15
C PRO A 508 -2.75 41.55 1.35
N ALA A 509 -3.67 42.15 2.09
CA ALA A 509 -3.56 42.28 3.55
C ALA A 509 -3.95 41.00 4.29
N MET A 510 -4.56 40.03 3.60
CA MET A 510 -5.00 38.79 4.22
C MET A 510 -3.81 37.87 4.54
N GLN A 511 -3.69 37.49 5.82
CA GLN A 511 -2.60 36.63 6.28
C GLN A 511 -2.78 35.18 5.82
N ASP A 512 -1.67 34.47 5.62
CA ASP A 512 -1.68 33.03 5.36
C ASP A 512 -2.34 32.28 6.52
N GLY A 513 -3.18 31.29 6.20
CA GLY A 513 -3.95 30.50 7.18
C GLY A 513 -5.26 31.13 7.66
N ALA A 514 -5.56 32.38 7.27
CA ALA A 514 -6.86 33.02 7.55
C ALA A 514 -7.99 32.36 6.73
N PRO A 515 -9.19 32.15 7.29
CA PRO A 515 -10.31 31.56 6.56
C PRO A 515 -10.77 32.44 5.41
N ILE A 516 -11.02 31.87 4.23
CA ILE A 516 -11.58 32.59 3.09
C ILE A 516 -13.10 32.58 3.20
N ALA A 517 -13.71 33.77 3.33
CA ALA A 517 -15.16 33.91 3.45
C ALA A 517 -15.88 33.66 2.12
N GLU A 518 -17.15 33.30 2.18
CA GLU A 518 -18.01 33.12 1.02
C GLU A 518 -18.10 34.40 0.17
N GLY A 519 -18.05 34.26 -1.16
CA GLY A 519 -18.08 35.38 -2.09
C GLY A 519 -16.76 36.16 -2.19
N SER A 520 -15.73 35.76 -1.45
CA SER A 520 -14.42 36.43 -1.51
C SER A 520 -13.79 36.34 -2.90
N ALA A 521 -13.09 37.40 -3.25
CA ALA A 521 -12.20 37.42 -4.41
C ALA A 521 -10.95 36.60 -4.09
N VAL A 522 -10.62 35.65 -4.97
CA VAL A 522 -9.49 34.73 -4.82
C VAL A 522 -8.68 34.65 -6.10
N THR A 523 -7.44 34.18 -5.97
CA THR A 523 -6.59 33.75 -7.07
C THR A 523 -6.20 32.28 -6.87
N LEU A 524 -5.97 31.57 -7.97
CA LEU A 524 -5.55 30.17 -7.96
C LEU A 524 -4.22 30.05 -8.68
N GLN A 525 -3.15 29.81 -7.93
CA GLN A 525 -1.81 29.65 -8.49
C GLN A 525 -1.52 28.17 -8.69
N ASN A 526 -1.24 27.75 -9.93
CA ASN A 526 -0.83 26.39 -10.21
C ASN A 526 0.52 26.11 -9.55
N LEU A 527 0.63 24.94 -8.91
CA LEU A 527 1.81 24.65 -8.14
C LEU A 527 3.03 24.28 -9.01
N ALA A 528 2.83 23.56 -10.12
CA ALA A 528 3.94 23.17 -10.99
C ALA A 528 4.48 24.35 -11.81
N SER A 529 3.60 25.12 -12.43
CA SER A 529 4.00 26.21 -13.34
C SER A 529 4.17 27.56 -12.66
N GLN A 530 3.70 27.70 -11.41
CA GLN A 530 3.61 28.98 -10.68
C GLN A 530 2.71 30.03 -11.36
N ALA A 531 2.02 29.65 -12.45
CA ALA A 531 1.12 30.52 -13.19
C ALA A 531 -0.28 30.54 -12.56
N TYR A 532 -1.03 31.61 -12.79
CA TYR A 532 -2.35 31.82 -12.21
C TYR A 532 -3.44 31.39 -13.18
N LEU A 533 -4.47 30.70 -12.68
CA LEU A 533 -5.67 30.41 -13.43
C LEU A 533 -6.35 31.74 -13.78
N GLY A 534 -6.53 32.00 -15.06
CA GLY A 534 -7.13 33.24 -15.51
C GLY A 534 -8.07 33.05 -16.69
N TRP A 535 -8.89 34.06 -16.90
CA TRP A 535 -9.93 34.08 -17.92
C TRP A 535 -9.72 35.25 -18.89
N SER A 536 -10.13 35.05 -20.14
CA SER A 536 -10.08 36.08 -21.19
C SER A 536 -11.48 36.63 -21.47
N PRO A 537 -11.72 37.95 -21.33
CA PRO A 537 -13.01 38.55 -21.67
C PRO A 537 -13.37 38.31 -23.14
N ASP A 538 -12.36 38.40 -24.02
CA ASP A 538 -12.52 38.47 -25.47
C ASP A 538 -12.74 37.11 -26.14
N SER A 539 -12.14 36.04 -25.60
CA SER A 539 -12.19 34.70 -26.23
C SER A 539 -13.03 33.68 -25.47
N ALA A 540 -13.52 34.02 -24.27
CA ALA A 540 -14.12 33.08 -23.32
C ALA A 540 -13.21 31.90 -22.92
N ASP A 541 -11.92 31.96 -23.28
CA ASP A 541 -10.96 30.93 -22.92
C ASP A 541 -10.51 31.10 -21.48
N ILE A 542 -10.21 29.95 -20.87
CA ILE A 542 -9.55 29.86 -19.59
C ILE A 542 -8.13 29.37 -19.85
N ILE A 543 -7.16 30.09 -19.30
CA ILE A 543 -5.74 29.88 -19.53
C ILE A 543 -4.98 30.03 -18.22
N THR A 544 -3.70 29.67 -18.22
CA THR A 544 -2.78 30.10 -17.16
C THR A 544 -1.95 31.29 -17.63
N ARG A 545 -1.74 32.28 -16.77
CA ARG A 545 -0.95 33.48 -17.10
C ARG A 545 -0.14 33.97 -15.89
N ALA A 546 0.74 34.95 -16.11
CA ALA A 546 1.56 35.54 -15.05
C ALA A 546 0.70 36.27 -13.99
N ALA A 547 1.29 36.51 -12.81
CA ALA A 547 0.63 37.23 -11.71
C ALA A 547 0.23 38.67 -12.09
N GLY A 548 -0.69 39.26 -11.31
CA GLY A 548 -1.04 40.69 -11.42
C GLY A 548 -2.03 41.07 -12.52
N HIS A 549 -2.55 40.11 -13.30
CA HIS A 549 -3.58 40.38 -14.31
C HIS A 549 -4.97 40.37 -13.68
N ALA A 550 -5.85 41.32 -14.02
CA ALA A 550 -7.22 41.38 -13.48
C ALA A 550 -8.02 40.09 -13.73
N GLY A 551 -7.84 39.50 -14.92
CA GLY A 551 -8.38 38.19 -15.28
C GLY A 551 -7.88 36.99 -14.44
N ASN A 552 -6.98 37.17 -13.48
CA ASN A 552 -6.56 36.11 -12.53
C ASN A 552 -7.47 36.02 -11.31
N VAL A 553 -8.31 37.03 -11.09
CA VAL A 553 -9.16 37.12 -9.92
C VAL A 553 -10.52 36.51 -10.23
N TRP A 554 -10.95 35.64 -9.32
CA TRP A 554 -12.22 34.92 -9.36
C TRP A 554 -13.03 35.21 -8.10
N LEU A 555 -14.35 35.27 -8.21
CA LEU A 555 -15.24 35.27 -7.05
C LEU A 555 -15.57 33.82 -6.69
N LEU A 556 -15.30 33.44 -5.45
CA LEU A 556 -15.59 32.11 -4.93
C LEU A 556 -17.01 32.07 -4.35
N GLN A 557 -17.97 31.59 -5.14
CA GLN A 557 -19.38 31.52 -4.73
C GLN A 557 -19.76 30.11 -4.27
N PRO A 558 -20.28 29.92 -3.04
CA PRO A 558 -20.79 28.62 -2.60
C PRO A 558 -21.98 28.14 -3.43
N VAL A 559 -22.16 26.83 -3.51
CA VAL A 559 -23.38 26.21 -4.05
C VAL A 559 -24.19 25.66 -2.88
N VAL A 560 -25.36 26.26 -2.65
CA VAL A 560 -26.35 25.83 -1.63
C VAL A 560 -26.93 24.47 -2.00
#